data_AF-A0A968MJX5-F1
#
_entry.id   AF-A0A968MJX5-F1
#
_cell.length_a   1.000
_cell.length_b   1.000
_cell.length_c   1.000
_cell.angle_alpha   90.00
_cell.angle_beta   90.00
_cell.angle_gamma   90.00
#
_symmetry.space_group_name_H-M   'P 1'
#
loop_
_entity.id
_entity.type
_entity.pdbx_description
1 polymer ?
#
loop_
_entity_poly.entity_id
_entity_poly.type
_entity_poly.pdbx_seq_one_letter_code
_entity_poly.pdbx_strand_id
1 'polypeptide(L)'
;MIAWDMWGFRKRADGSWESNTGMKYKLDGSGVYDGDELNIVDNESVHFHGPSRAAGVPAIAGLIMYDEVVYDKEIRHKLAIATRFNALQEFIYPARWTDGFVEGGIPEGAVIQLNPDLDLNQFDLLPGEIIVAKALQKYGAVVVDIAKGTPLYAEGLWGHPGKSWDGILRKTEGINSIPLDHYRVLKTGETTKKGDVRWLTYDTIDF
;
A
#
# COMPACT_ATOMS: atom_id res chain seq x y z
N MET A 1 17.84 8.57 -8.58
CA MET A 1 17.73 7.19 -8.03
C MET A 1 16.51 6.52 -8.67
N ILE A 2 16.50 5.20 -8.88
CA ILE A 2 15.38 4.50 -9.54
C ILE A 2 14.91 3.29 -8.72
N ALA A 3 13.61 2.99 -8.77
CA ALA A 3 13.05 1.72 -8.33
C ALA A 3 12.62 0.90 -9.54
N TRP A 4 12.91 -0.40 -9.50
CA TRP A 4 12.33 -1.38 -10.40
C TRP A 4 11.23 -2.13 -9.68
N ASP A 5 10.13 -2.33 -10.37
CA ASP A 5 8.93 -2.93 -9.81
C ASP A 5 8.35 -3.94 -10.78
N MET A 6 7.80 -5.04 -10.28
CA MET A 6 7.32 -6.16 -11.10
C MET A 6 6.04 -6.74 -10.50
N TRP A 7 5.08 -7.09 -11.36
CA TRP A 7 3.86 -7.76 -10.95
C TRP A 7 3.81 -9.20 -11.44
N GLY A 8 3.19 -10.10 -10.66
CA GLY A 8 3.01 -11.49 -11.04
C GLY A 8 4.31 -12.30 -11.19
N PHE A 9 5.35 -11.94 -10.43
CA PHE A 9 6.65 -12.61 -10.48
C PHE A 9 6.54 -14.07 -10.02
N ARG A 10 6.91 -15.03 -10.88
CA ARG A 10 6.84 -16.46 -10.59
C ARG A 10 7.99 -17.23 -11.22
N LYS A 11 8.36 -18.33 -10.58
CA LYS A 11 9.29 -19.32 -11.13
C LYS A 11 8.50 -20.33 -11.94
N ARG A 12 8.89 -20.54 -13.19
CA ARG A 12 8.32 -21.57 -14.07
C ARG A 12 8.81 -22.96 -13.70
N ALA A 13 8.12 -23.99 -14.20
CA ALA A 13 8.47 -25.39 -13.96
C ALA A 13 9.89 -25.76 -14.45
N ASP A 14 10.39 -25.09 -15.48
CA ASP A 14 11.74 -25.26 -16.04
C ASP A 14 12.84 -24.53 -15.25
N GLY A 15 12.47 -23.82 -14.18
CA GLY A 15 13.38 -23.04 -13.34
C GLY A 15 13.65 -21.62 -13.79
N SER A 16 13.15 -21.20 -14.96
CA SER A 16 13.19 -19.81 -15.40
C SER A 16 12.23 -18.93 -14.59
N TRP A 17 12.40 -17.61 -14.67
CA TRP A 17 11.53 -16.64 -14.00
C TRP A 17 10.74 -15.82 -15.02
N GLU A 18 9.54 -15.43 -14.64
CA GLU A 18 8.72 -14.51 -15.40
C GLU A 18 7.99 -13.53 -14.48
N SER A 19 7.67 -12.36 -15.02
CA SER A 19 6.69 -11.44 -14.46
C SER A 19 5.65 -11.16 -15.52
N ASN A 20 4.45 -10.75 -15.08
CA ASN A 20 3.43 -10.26 -15.99
C ASN A 20 3.81 -8.87 -16.51
N THR A 21 4.45 -8.05 -15.67
CA THR A 21 4.93 -6.70 -16.03
C THR A 21 6.24 -6.33 -15.33
N GLY A 22 6.85 -5.22 -15.78
CA GLY A 22 7.97 -4.58 -15.12
C GLY A 22 7.99 -3.07 -15.39
N MET A 23 8.26 -2.26 -14.36
CA MET A 23 8.23 -0.81 -14.44
C MET A 23 9.42 -0.16 -13.71
N LYS A 24 9.82 1.02 -14.18
CA LYS A 24 10.78 1.88 -13.51
C LYS A 24 10.11 3.14 -12.96
N TYR A 25 10.46 3.51 -11.75
CA TYR A 25 10.06 4.77 -11.13
C TYR A 25 11.29 5.61 -10.81
N LYS A 26 11.21 6.91 -11.11
CA LYS A 26 12.19 7.89 -10.62
C LYS A 26 11.93 8.15 -9.14
N LEU A 27 12.92 7.88 -8.29
CA LEU A 27 12.86 8.13 -6.85
C LEU A 27 13.37 9.53 -6.45
N ASP A 28 13.83 10.31 -7.43
CA ASP A 28 14.24 11.71 -7.29
C ASP A 28 13.19 12.69 -7.85
N GLY A 29 11.96 12.22 -8.08
CA GLY A 29 10.84 13.01 -8.58
C GLY A 29 9.54 12.72 -7.83
N SER A 30 8.40 12.80 -8.52
CA SER A 30 7.07 12.50 -7.95
C SER A 30 6.95 11.07 -7.42
N GLY A 31 7.79 10.15 -7.91
CA GLY A 31 7.75 8.75 -7.50
C GLY A 31 6.55 7.98 -8.05
N VAL A 32 5.80 8.54 -8.99
CA VAL A 32 4.61 7.93 -9.61
C VAL A 32 4.69 8.05 -11.13
N TYR A 33 4.07 7.12 -11.85
CA TYR A 33 4.07 7.15 -13.30
C TYR A 33 3.08 8.18 -13.87
N ASP A 34 3.19 8.46 -15.17
CA ASP A 34 2.15 9.17 -15.91
C ASP A 34 1.26 8.19 -16.69
N GLY A 35 -0.03 8.15 -16.38
CA GLY A 35 -0.95 7.19 -16.99
C GLY A 35 -1.17 7.42 -18.47
N ASP A 36 -0.96 8.65 -18.93
CA ASP A 36 -1.06 8.99 -20.35
C ASP A 36 0.16 8.43 -21.11
N GLU A 37 1.35 8.36 -20.48
CA GLU A 37 2.53 7.71 -21.07
C GLU A 37 2.35 6.20 -21.22
N LEU A 38 1.59 5.58 -20.33
CA LEU A 38 1.30 4.15 -20.37
C LEU A 38 0.13 3.77 -21.28
N ASN A 39 -0.61 4.74 -21.82
CA ASN A 39 -1.82 4.52 -22.64
C ASN A 39 -2.84 3.59 -21.95
N ILE A 40 -3.00 3.71 -20.63
CA ILE A 40 -3.96 2.90 -19.87
C ILE A 40 -5.37 3.23 -20.36
N VAL A 41 -6.13 2.20 -20.73
CA VAL A 41 -7.55 2.35 -21.10
C VAL A 41 -8.38 2.36 -19.82
N ASP A 42 -9.29 3.33 -19.71
CA ASP A 42 -10.25 3.33 -18.60
C ASP A 42 -11.06 2.03 -18.58
N ASN A 43 -11.53 1.62 -17.40
CA ASN A 43 -12.26 0.37 -17.15
C ASN A 43 -11.41 -0.91 -17.12
N GLU A 44 -10.07 -0.82 -17.19
CA GLU A 44 -9.18 -1.99 -17.13
C GLU A 44 -8.16 -1.94 -15.97
N SER A 45 -7.43 -3.04 -15.80
CA SER A 45 -6.35 -3.11 -14.81
C SER A 45 -5.14 -2.30 -15.22
N VAL A 46 -4.62 -1.51 -14.28
CA VAL A 46 -3.28 -0.93 -14.41
C VAL A 46 -2.19 -2.00 -14.56
N HIS A 47 -2.40 -3.21 -14.03
CA HIS A 47 -1.44 -4.30 -14.09
C HIS A 47 -1.19 -4.84 -15.50
N PHE A 48 -1.96 -4.43 -16.50
CA PHE A 48 -1.67 -4.74 -17.91
C PHE A 48 -0.59 -3.82 -18.50
N HIS A 49 -0.21 -2.76 -17.78
CA HIS A 49 0.60 -1.66 -18.30
C HIS A 49 1.95 -1.44 -17.60
N GLY A 50 2.24 -2.18 -16.52
CA GLY A 50 3.51 -2.01 -15.80
C GLY A 50 3.39 -2.09 -14.28
N PRO A 51 2.59 -1.21 -13.65
CA PRO A 51 2.57 -1.02 -12.20
C PRO A 51 2.22 -2.28 -11.42
N SER A 52 2.88 -2.46 -10.26
CA SER A 52 2.64 -3.61 -9.38
C SER A 52 1.57 -3.39 -8.32
N ARG A 53 1.27 -2.13 -8.00
CA ARG A 53 0.16 -1.72 -7.13
C ARG A 53 -0.93 -1.04 -7.93
N ALA A 54 -2.18 -1.25 -7.53
CA ALA A 54 -3.34 -0.65 -8.17
C ALA A 54 -3.28 0.88 -8.19
N ALA A 55 -2.80 1.51 -7.12
CA ALA A 55 -2.68 2.97 -7.06
C ALA A 55 -1.58 3.53 -7.97
N GLY A 56 -0.71 2.68 -8.51
CA GLY A 56 0.32 3.11 -9.44
C GLY A 56 1.56 3.76 -8.83
N VAL A 57 1.77 3.52 -7.53
CA VAL A 57 2.99 3.89 -6.82
C VAL A 57 3.93 2.67 -6.75
N PRO A 58 5.25 2.84 -6.69
CA PRO A 58 6.18 1.71 -6.62
C PRO A 58 5.98 0.92 -5.32
N ALA A 59 6.20 -0.39 -5.36
CA ALA A 59 6.07 -1.28 -4.21
C ALA A 59 6.92 -0.85 -2.99
N ILE A 60 8.05 -0.16 -3.21
CA ILE A 60 8.90 0.36 -2.14
C ILE A 60 8.30 1.59 -1.42
N ALA A 61 7.40 2.33 -2.08
CA ALA A 61 6.82 3.53 -1.49
C ALA A 61 5.97 3.15 -0.26
N GLY A 62 6.35 3.70 0.89
CA GLY A 62 5.64 3.49 2.15
C GLY A 62 5.81 2.11 2.79
N LEU A 63 6.82 1.32 2.37
CA LEU A 63 7.18 0.10 3.11
C LEU A 63 7.72 0.45 4.50
N ILE A 64 7.33 -0.33 5.50
CA ILE A 64 7.99 -0.36 6.80
C ILE A 64 9.33 -1.07 6.63
N MET A 65 10.44 -0.33 6.73
CA MET A 65 11.77 -0.91 6.56
C MET A 65 12.30 -1.49 7.86
N TYR A 66 13.02 -2.62 7.78
CA TYR A 66 13.56 -3.28 8.98
C TYR A 66 14.47 -2.38 9.78
N ASP A 67 15.37 -1.67 9.10
CA ASP A 67 16.39 -0.87 9.77
C ASP A 67 15.79 0.37 10.46
N GLU A 68 14.70 0.94 9.92
CA GLU A 68 13.96 2.04 10.56
C GLU A 68 13.36 1.61 11.91
N VAL A 69 12.81 0.39 11.98
CA VAL A 69 12.18 -0.14 13.18
C VAL A 69 13.22 -0.68 14.18
N VAL A 70 14.26 -1.34 13.69
CA VAL A 70 15.20 -2.10 14.53
C VAL A 70 16.40 -1.28 14.98
N TYR A 71 16.92 -0.40 14.14
CA TYR A 71 18.10 0.40 14.45
C TYR A 71 17.74 1.85 14.72
N ASP A 72 16.98 2.50 13.83
CA ASP A 72 16.70 3.94 13.94
C ASP A 72 15.61 4.26 14.98
N LYS A 73 14.75 3.28 15.28
CA LYS A 73 13.61 3.40 16.20
C LYS A 73 12.61 4.49 15.80
N GLU A 74 12.56 4.83 14.52
CA GLU A 74 11.65 5.83 13.97
C GLU A 74 11.45 5.60 12.46
N ILE A 75 10.20 5.64 12.01
CA ILE A 75 9.87 5.70 10.58
C ILE A 75 9.50 7.14 10.26
N ARG A 76 10.08 7.71 9.19
CA ARG A 76 9.98 9.16 8.87
C ARG A 76 9.21 9.46 7.60
N HIS A 77 8.31 8.58 7.19
CA HIS A 77 7.51 8.72 5.99
C HIS A 77 6.07 8.20 6.20
N LYS A 78 5.18 8.49 5.23
CA LYS A 78 3.86 7.85 5.18
C LYS A 78 4.00 6.37 4.89
N LEU A 79 3.18 5.54 5.50
CA LEU A 79 3.13 4.10 5.21
C LEU A 79 2.26 3.82 3.99
N ALA A 80 2.33 2.60 3.47
CA ALA A 80 1.38 2.07 2.50
C ALA A 80 0.35 1.17 3.22
N ILE A 81 -0.92 1.30 2.87
CA ILE A 81 -2.02 0.48 3.37
C ILE A 81 -2.91 0.04 2.21
N ALA A 82 -3.43 -1.18 2.27
CA ALA A 82 -4.52 -1.60 1.40
C ALA A 82 -5.81 -1.72 2.20
N THR A 83 -6.96 -1.53 1.57
CA THR A 83 -8.26 -1.66 2.26
C THR A 83 -9.27 -2.41 1.39
N ARG A 84 -10.32 -2.94 2.02
CA ARG A 84 -11.40 -3.59 1.27
C ARG A 84 -12.33 -2.59 0.58
N PHE A 85 -12.43 -1.37 1.09
CA PHE A 85 -13.51 -0.44 0.74
C PHE A 85 -13.02 0.74 -0.08
N ASN A 86 -12.18 0.47 -1.09
CA ASN A 86 -11.67 1.51 -1.97
C ASN A 86 -12.76 2.00 -2.94
N ALA A 87 -12.74 3.30 -3.23
CA ALA A 87 -13.74 3.96 -4.05
C ALA A 87 -13.74 3.45 -5.51
N LEU A 88 -14.92 3.14 -6.04
CA LEU A 88 -15.07 2.73 -7.44
C LEU A 88 -14.65 3.85 -8.40
N GLN A 89 -13.64 3.58 -9.25
CA GLN A 89 -13.10 4.51 -10.26
C GLN A 89 -12.75 5.90 -9.74
N GLU A 90 -12.45 6.04 -8.45
CA GLU A 90 -12.13 7.32 -7.83
C GLU A 90 -10.82 7.23 -7.06
N PHE A 91 -9.87 8.07 -7.44
CA PHE A 91 -8.59 8.19 -6.74
C PHE A 91 -8.12 9.64 -6.67
N ILE A 92 -7.17 9.88 -5.78
CA ILE A 92 -6.55 11.18 -5.53
C ILE A 92 -5.03 11.04 -5.56
N TYR A 93 -4.32 12.11 -5.92
CA TYR A 93 -2.85 12.09 -5.88
C TYR A 93 -2.35 11.77 -4.45
N PRO A 94 -1.38 10.85 -4.26
CA PRO A 94 -0.42 10.36 -5.25
C PRO A 94 -0.86 9.17 -6.10
N ALA A 95 -2.04 8.59 -5.88
CA ALA A 95 -2.51 7.52 -6.75
C ALA A 95 -2.72 8.03 -8.19
N ARG A 96 -2.47 7.16 -9.16
CA ARG A 96 -2.59 7.41 -10.60
C ARG A 96 -3.62 6.49 -11.26
N TRP A 97 -4.14 5.52 -10.51
CA TRP A 97 -5.20 4.61 -10.88
C TRP A 97 -5.87 4.06 -9.60
N THR A 98 -6.87 3.21 -9.76
CA THR A 98 -7.49 2.47 -8.66
C THR A 98 -8.12 1.18 -9.17
N ASP A 99 -8.18 0.18 -8.29
CA ASP A 99 -8.97 -1.04 -8.48
C ASP A 99 -10.16 -1.14 -7.52
N GLY A 100 -10.50 -0.02 -6.86
CA GLY A 100 -11.65 0.09 -5.99
C GLY A 100 -12.97 -0.26 -6.68
N PHE A 101 -13.90 -0.76 -5.89
CA PHE A 101 -15.17 -1.32 -6.38
C PHE A 101 -16.37 -0.91 -5.51
N VAL A 102 -16.19 0.03 -4.58
CA VAL A 102 -17.24 0.49 -3.66
C VAL A 102 -17.65 1.92 -4.00
N GLU A 103 -18.90 2.13 -4.39
CA GLU A 103 -19.45 3.48 -4.55
C GLU A 103 -19.38 4.25 -3.22
N GLY A 104 -18.80 5.45 -3.25
CA GLY A 104 -18.59 6.25 -2.04
C GLY A 104 -17.55 5.69 -1.06
N GLY A 105 -16.72 4.73 -1.50
CA GLY A 105 -15.60 4.19 -0.74
C GLY A 105 -14.48 5.19 -0.49
N ILE A 106 -13.36 4.71 0.04
CA ILE A 106 -12.16 5.50 0.30
C ILE A 106 -11.32 5.57 -0.99
N PRO A 107 -11.09 6.74 -1.59
CA PRO A 107 -10.26 6.83 -2.79
C PRO A 107 -8.84 6.32 -2.53
N GLU A 108 -8.28 5.54 -3.45
CA GLU A 108 -6.84 5.30 -3.44
C GLU A 108 -6.08 6.62 -3.52
N GLY A 109 -4.94 6.67 -2.83
CA GLY A 109 -4.18 7.90 -2.56
C GLY A 109 -4.64 8.66 -1.32
N ALA A 110 -5.82 8.37 -0.77
CA ALA A 110 -6.24 8.94 0.51
C ALA A 110 -5.31 8.52 1.64
N VAL A 111 -5.21 9.34 2.68
CA VAL A 111 -4.36 9.06 3.84
C VAL A 111 -5.22 8.65 5.03
N ILE A 112 -5.07 7.44 5.51
CA ILE A 112 -5.65 6.97 6.78
C ILE A 112 -4.66 7.30 7.90
N GLN A 113 -5.09 8.05 8.90
CA GLN A 113 -4.24 8.50 10.00
C GLN A 113 -4.78 7.99 11.34
N LEU A 114 -3.90 7.43 12.17
CA LEU A 114 -4.21 7.13 13.56
C LEU A 114 -4.32 8.44 14.36
N ASN A 115 -5.26 8.53 15.29
CA ASN A 115 -5.44 9.72 16.12
C ASN A 115 -4.10 10.14 16.76
N PRO A 116 -3.59 11.36 16.45
CA PRO A 116 -2.28 11.81 16.95
C PRO A 116 -2.17 11.87 18.47
N ASP A 117 -3.30 12.03 19.16
CA ASP A 117 -3.36 12.18 20.62
C ASP A 117 -3.70 10.88 21.35
N LEU A 118 -3.86 9.75 20.61
CA LEU A 118 -4.15 8.46 21.22
C LEU A 118 -2.97 7.99 22.08
N ASP A 119 -3.24 7.71 23.35
CA ASP A 119 -2.26 7.06 24.21
C ASP A 119 -2.08 5.60 23.80
N LEU A 120 -0.90 5.26 23.26
CA LEU A 120 -0.61 3.91 22.78
C LEU A 120 -0.39 2.91 23.93
N ASN A 121 -0.12 3.38 25.17
CA ASN A 121 0.14 2.49 26.30
C ASN A 121 -1.10 1.72 26.78
N GLN A 122 -2.29 2.10 26.32
CA GLN A 122 -3.52 1.37 26.60
C GLN A 122 -3.66 0.07 25.78
N PHE A 123 -2.80 -0.12 24.77
CA PHE A 123 -2.78 -1.31 23.92
C PHE A 123 -1.55 -2.16 24.23
N ASP A 124 -1.69 -3.48 24.16
CA ASP A 124 -0.56 -4.41 24.22
C ASP A 124 0.18 -4.37 22.89
N LEU A 125 1.16 -3.48 22.74
CA LEU A 125 1.98 -3.33 21.54
C LEU A 125 3.46 -3.63 21.85
N LEU A 126 4.11 -4.37 20.95
CA LEU A 126 5.55 -4.55 20.98
C LEU A 126 6.27 -3.23 20.66
N PRO A 127 7.55 -3.06 21.06
CA PRO A 127 8.29 -1.84 20.75
C PRO A 127 8.32 -1.48 19.26
N GLY A 128 8.40 -2.48 18.37
CA GLY A 128 8.33 -2.28 16.92
C GLY A 128 6.96 -1.78 16.45
N GLU A 129 5.89 -2.32 17.01
CA GLU A 129 4.51 -1.93 16.71
C GLU A 129 4.21 -0.51 17.20
N ILE A 130 4.77 -0.09 18.34
CA ILE A 130 4.69 1.29 18.82
C ILE A 130 5.34 2.26 17.83
N ILE A 131 6.48 1.89 17.22
CA ILE A 131 7.13 2.72 16.20
C ILE A 131 6.23 2.89 14.97
N VAL A 132 5.61 1.81 14.51
CA VAL A 132 4.66 1.86 13.38
C VAL A 132 3.42 2.68 13.74
N ALA A 133 2.84 2.50 14.93
CA ALA A 133 1.70 3.27 15.40
C ALA A 133 2.02 4.77 15.49
N LYS A 134 3.22 5.15 15.97
CA LYS A 134 3.70 6.54 15.95
C LYS A 134 3.84 7.10 14.53
N ALA A 135 4.28 6.28 13.57
CA ALA A 135 4.32 6.68 12.17
C ALA A 135 2.92 6.91 11.60
N LEU A 136 1.95 6.04 11.94
CA LEU A 136 0.53 6.23 11.59
C LEU A 136 -0.07 7.49 12.23
N GLN A 137 0.33 7.84 13.46
CA GLN A 137 -0.08 9.08 14.11
C GLN A 137 0.49 10.31 13.39
N LYS A 138 1.79 10.31 13.10
CA LYS A 138 2.50 11.47 12.57
C LYS A 138 2.31 11.70 11.07
N TYR A 139 2.35 10.63 10.28
CA TYR A 139 2.37 10.69 8.82
C TYR A 139 1.15 10.04 8.17
N GLY A 140 0.54 9.05 8.83
CA GLY A 140 -0.54 8.23 8.28
C GLY A 140 -0.07 7.23 7.22
N ALA A 141 -1.02 6.52 6.64
CA ALA A 141 -0.80 5.54 5.57
C ALA A 141 -1.61 5.90 4.32
N VAL A 142 -0.99 5.84 3.15
CA VAL A 142 -1.63 6.06 1.85
C VAL A 142 -2.32 4.78 1.41
N VAL A 143 -3.59 4.86 1.02
CA VAL A 143 -4.33 3.74 0.43
C VAL A 143 -3.78 3.47 -0.96
N VAL A 144 -3.24 2.27 -1.20
CA VAL A 144 -2.50 1.94 -2.44
C VAL A 144 -3.03 0.75 -3.23
N ASP A 145 -3.94 -0.01 -2.66
CA ASP A 145 -4.41 -1.28 -3.23
C ASP A 145 -5.72 -1.71 -2.54
N ILE A 146 -6.49 -2.58 -3.18
CA ILE A 146 -7.51 -3.35 -2.46
C ILE A 146 -6.92 -4.58 -1.79
N ALA A 147 -7.54 -5.00 -0.70
CA ALA A 147 -7.23 -6.27 -0.06
C ALA A 147 -8.47 -6.87 0.61
N LYS A 148 -8.46 -8.20 0.81
CA LYS A 148 -9.45 -8.87 1.66
C LYS A 148 -9.40 -8.36 3.11
N GLY A 149 -8.23 -7.93 3.58
CA GLY A 149 -8.00 -7.31 4.89
C GLY A 149 -7.65 -5.83 4.80
N THR A 150 -6.98 -5.32 5.84
CA THR A 150 -6.43 -3.95 5.86
C THR A 150 -4.94 -4.00 6.19
N PRO A 151 -4.09 -4.57 5.32
CA PRO A 151 -2.69 -4.78 5.61
C PRO A 151 -1.88 -3.48 5.49
N LEU A 152 -0.90 -3.34 6.37
CA LEU A 152 0.27 -2.50 6.16
C LEU A 152 1.38 -3.35 5.52
N TYR A 153 2.25 -2.72 4.74
CA TYR A 153 3.32 -3.43 4.03
C TYR A 153 4.67 -3.23 4.72
N ALA A 154 5.33 -4.33 5.06
CA ALA A 154 6.69 -4.34 5.59
C ALA A 154 7.66 -4.97 4.59
N GLU A 155 8.94 -4.61 4.71
CA GLU A 155 10.02 -5.12 3.88
C GLU A 155 10.07 -6.66 3.87
N GLY A 156 10.26 -7.20 2.67
CA GLY A 156 10.52 -8.61 2.47
C GLY A 156 11.96 -9.00 2.82
N LEU A 157 12.14 -9.78 3.88
CA LEU A 157 13.48 -10.10 4.41
C LEU A 157 14.12 -11.35 3.79
N TRP A 158 13.53 -11.95 2.75
CA TRP A 158 14.01 -13.18 2.12
C TRP A 158 15.44 -13.07 1.55
N GLY A 159 15.88 -11.86 1.20
CA GLY A 159 17.24 -11.57 0.73
C GLY A 159 18.25 -11.23 1.84
N HIS A 160 17.82 -11.21 3.10
CA HIS A 160 18.64 -10.76 4.23
C HIS A 160 18.72 -11.82 5.33
N PRO A 161 19.55 -12.87 5.14
CA PRO A 161 19.76 -13.90 6.15
C PRO A 161 20.16 -13.26 7.49
N GLY A 162 19.38 -13.52 8.55
CA GLY A 162 19.58 -12.97 9.89
C GLY A 162 18.64 -11.84 10.30
N LYS A 163 17.87 -11.26 9.36
CA LYS A 163 16.77 -10.35 9.68
C LYS A 163 15.46 -11.15 9.77
N SER A 164 14.65 -10.89 10.81
CA SER A 164 13.29 -11.43 10.93
C SER A 164 12.38 -10.44 11.63
N TRP A 165 11.12 -10.37 11.20
CA TRP A 165 10.07 -9.59 11.87
C TRP A 165 9.51 -10.26 13.13
N ASP A 166 9.84 -11.54 13.37
CA ASP A 166 9.37 -12.28 14.53
C ASP A 166 9.78 -11.60 15.84
N GLY A 167 8.81 -11.40 16.74
CA GLY A 167 9.03 -10.67 17.99
C GLY A 167 9.19 -9.15 17.84
N ILE A 168 8.99 -8.60 16.64
CA ILE A 168 9.05 -7.16 16.37
C ILE A 168 7.69 -6.65 15.89
N LEU A 169 7.11 -7.28 14.87
CA LEU A 169 5.79 -6.99 14.32
C LEU A 169 4.97 -8.28 14.27
N ARG A 170 3.89 -8.35 15.07
CA ARG A 170 3.01 -9.51 15.05
C ARG A 170 2.03 -9.44 13.88
N LYS A 171 1.65 -10.61 13.35
CA LYS A 171 0.62 -10.75 12.31
C LYS A 171 -0.77 -10.43 12.84
N THR A 172 -1.01 -10.72 14.11
CA THR A 172 -2.28 -10.53 14.82
C THR A 172 -2.00 -10.07 16.25
N GLU A 173 -3.00 -9.49 16.91
CA GLU A 173 -2.90 -9.03 18.31
C GLU A 173 -1.87 -7.90 18.53
N GLY A 174 -1.40 -7.28 17.45
CA GLY A 174 -0.48 -6.15 17.47
C GLY A 174 -1.21 -4.86 17.10
N ILE A 175 -0.72 -4.18 16.06
CA ILE A 175 -1.32 -2.92 15.56
C ILE A 175 -2.80 -3.10 15.19
N ASN A 176 -3.18 -4.29 14.72
CA ASN A 176 -4.57 -4.61 14.37
C ASN A 176 -5.51 -4.74 15.58
N SER A 177 -5.01 -4.61 16.81
CA SER A 177 -5.82 -4.50 18.03
C SER A 177 -6.35 -3.09 18.28
N ILE A 178 -5.77 -2.07 17.65
CA ILE A 178 -6.22 -0.68 17.76
C ILE A 178 -7.54 -0.53 16.98
N PRO A 179 -8.66 -0.18 17.64
CA PRO A 179 -9.96 -0.04 16.99
C PRO A 179 -9.99 1.01 15.87
N LEU A 180 -10.83 0.78 14.86
CA LEU A 180 -10.94 1.65 13.67
C LEU A 180 -11.48 3.05 13.98
N ASP A 181 -12.21 3.24 15.09
CA ASP A 181 -12.73 4.54 15.53
C ASP A 181 -11.62 5.51 16.01
N HIS A 182 -10.41 5.01 16.23
CA HIS A 182 -9.23 5.83 16.43
C HIS A 182 -8.57 6.29 15.14
N TYR A 183 -9.03 5.85 13.97
CA TYR A 183 -8.50 6.26 12.68
C TYR A 183 -9.42 7.25 11.99
N ARG A 184 -8.83 8.10 11.15
CA ARG A 184 -9.55 9.03 10.28
C ARG A 184 -8.99 9.01 8.87
N VAL A 185 -9.86 9.19 7.89
CA VAL A 185 -9.45 9.45 6.50
C VAL A 185 -9.21 10.94 6.36
N LEU A 186 -7.99 11.33 6.01
CA LEU A 186 -7.65 12.70 5.66
C LEU A 186 -8.07 12.96 4.22
N LYS A 187 -8.82 14.03 4.01
CA LYS A 187 -9.21 14.49 2.68
C LYS A 187 -8.04 15.20 2.02
N THR A 188 -7.60 14.76 0.84
CA THR A 188 -6.54 15.44 0.10
C THR A 188 -6.83 15.47 -1.40
N GLY A 189 -7.05 16.67 -1.94
CA GLY A 189 -6.98 16.94 -3.37
C GLY A 189 -8.25 16.72 -4.18
N GLU A 190 -8.09 16.89 -5.49
CA GLU A 190 -9.12 16.69 -6.51
C GLU A 190 -9.19 15.20 -6.87
N THR A 191 -10.42 14.67 -6.94
CA THR A 191 -10.67 13.29 -7.35
C THR A 191 -10.58 13.18 -8.86
N THR A 192 -9.80 12.22 -9.34
CA THR A 192 -9.81 11.77 -10.72
C THR A 192 -10.79 10.59 -10.85
N LYS A 193 -11.65 10.63 -11.89
CA LYS A 193 -12.67 9.60 -12.15
C LYS A 193 -12.25 8.70 -13.33
N LYS A 194 -11.54 7.62 -13.03
CA LYS A 194 -11.15 6.53 -13.94
C LYS A 194 -10.61 5.37 -13.11
N GLY A 195 -10.63 4.15 -13.63
CA GLY A 195 -10.14 3.00 -12.88
C GLY A 195 -10.60 1.66 -13.44
N ASP A 196 -10.23 0.59 -12.75
CA ASP A 196 -10.63 -0.78 -13.08
C ASP A 196 -12.11 -1.02 -12.73
N VAL A 197 -12.87 -1.64 -13.63
CA VAL A 197 -14.25 -2.07 -13.37
C VAL A 197 -14.49 -3.54 -13.69
N ARG A 198 -13.43 -4.30 -13.99
CA ARG A 198 -13.56 -5.71 -14.40
C ARG A 198 -14.36 -6.52 -13.39
N TRP A 199 -14.28 -6.16 -12.10
CA TRP A 199 -15.05 -6.75 -11.00
C TRP A 199 -16.57 -6.68 -11.18
N LEU A 200 -17.11 -5.65 -11.85
CA LEU A 200 -18.56 -5.50 -12.07
C LEU A 200 -19.13 -6.58 -12.99
N THR A 201 -18.27 -7.32 -13.70
CA THR A 201 -18.66 -8.40 -14.61
C THR A 201 -18.53 -9.79 -14.00
N TYR A 202 -18.02 -9.90 -12.77
CA TYR A 202 -17.87 -11.16 -12.06
C TYR A 202 -18.87 -11.25 -10.91
N ASP A 203 -19.63 -12.35 -10.83
CA ASP A 203 -20.59 -12.60 -9.74
C ASP A 203 -19.91 -12.75 -8.36
N THR A 204 -18.58 -12.96 -8.34
CA THR A 204 -17.75 -13.03 -7.14
C THR A 204 -16.37 -12.43 -7.40
N ILE A 205 -15.93 -11.54 -6.52
CA ILE A 205 -14.55 -11.02 -6.52
C ILE A 205 -13.66 -12.00 -5.75
N ASP A 206 -12.99 -12.90 -6.46
CA ASP A 206 -11.97 -13.78 -5.89
C ASP A 206 -10.59 -13.12 -5.97
N PHE A 207 -10.06 -12.76 -4.79
CA PHE A 207 -8.68 -12.31 -4.55
C PHE A 207 -7.75 -13.47 -4.24
#